data_AF-A0A7K9SC44-F1
#
_entry.id   AF-A0A7K9SC44-F1
#
_cell.length_a   1.000
_cell.length_b   1.000
_cell.length_c   1.000
_cell.angle_alpha   90.00
_cell.angle_beta   90.00
_cell.angle_gamma   90.00
#
_symmetry.space_group_name_H-M   'P 1'
#
loop_
_entity.id
_entity.type
_entity.pdbx_description
1 polymer ?
#
loop_
_entity_poly.entity_id
_entity_poly.type
_entity_poly.pdbx_seq_one_letter_code
_entity_poly.pdbx_strand_id
1 'polypeptide(L)'
;GNWEVAGTPILPYKQGPWCSLCTAGLSGCFKSWDHSGGLCEVPRNPCRMSCRNSGRLDMSSCQCTCPPGYTGRYCQVRCSGQCLHGRFRKEECSCLCDAGYGGAECGTKIHFPFHTCDVRIDSDCFMVSPEADTYYGAKIKCQEKGAMLAQIRNQKVQDILAFYLSRLEMGNRVTDTDFETGNFWIGLTYKTSKASFRWDVGEPSSFTSFAFGQPDNQGFGNCVEMQASAAFNWNDQRCKTRNRYICQFGE
;
A
#
# COMPACT_ATOMS: atom_id res chain seq x y z
N GLY A 1 27.16 8.42 -14.73
CA GLY A 1 26.67 7.99 -16.06
C GLY A 1 27.81 7.32 -16.79
N ASN A 2 27.54 6.41 -17.73
CA ASN A 2 28.60 5.77 -18.52
C ASN A 2 29.23 6.84 -19.42
N TRP A 3 30.52 7.13 -19.24
CA TRP A 3 31.26 8.07 -20.07
C TRP A 3 32.19 7.29 -21.00
N GLU A 4 32.27 7.66 -22.26
CA GLU A 4 33.26 7.13 -23.20
C GLU A 4 34.32 8.20 -23.45
N VAL A 5 35.59 7.83 -23.30
CA VAL A 5 36.73 8.68 -23.67
C VAL A 5 37.58 7.90 -24.65
N ALA A 6 37.79 8.48 -25.84
CA ALA A 6 38.58 7.89 -26.93
C ALA A 6 38.16 6.44 -27.27
N GLY A 7 36.84 6.18 -27.33
CA GLY A 7 36.30 4.86 -27.69
C GLY A 7 36.43 3.79 -26.61
N THR A 8 36.92 4.13 -25.41
CA THR A 8 36.95 3.21 -24.27
C THR A 8 35.82 3.55 -23.29
N PRO A 9 34.93 2.60 -22.95
CA PRO A 9 33.94 2.81 -21.91
C PRO A 9 34.65 2.92 -20.56
N ILE A 10 34.56 4.09 -19.92
CA ILE A 10 35.05 4.29 -18.56
C ILE A 10 33.99 3.73 -17.61
N LEU A 11 34.36 2.72 -16.83
CA LEU A 11 33.57 2.28 -15.68
C LEU A 11 33.36 3.50 -14.77
N PRO A 12 32.11 3.96 -14.58
CA PRO A 12 31.87 5.29 -14.00
C PRO A 12 32.32 5.41 -12.55
N TYR A 13 32.58 4.30 -11.86
CA TYR A 13 32.87 4.27 -10.44
C TYR A 13 34.01 3.29 -10.14
N LYS A 14 35.12 3.83 -9.63
CA LYS A 14 36.19 3.05 -8.98
C LYS A 14 36.17 3.36 -7.50
N GLN A 15 35.99 2.33 -6.66
CA GLN A 15 35.97 2.51 -5.21
C GLN A 15 37.34 3.02 -4.74
N GLY A 16 37.34 4.06 -3.89
CA GLY A 16 38.55 4.71 -3.42
C GLY A 16 38.39 5.44 -2.08
N PRO A 17 39.51 5.86 -1.48
CA PRO A 17 39.55 6.53 -0.17
C PRO A 17 38.95 7.93 -0.14
N TRP A 18 38.63 8.53 -1.29
CA TRP A 18 37.96 9.84 -1.43
C TRP A 18 37.09 9.81 -2.68
N CYS A 19 36.08 10.67 -2.72
CA CYS A 19 35.25 10.86 -3.90
C CYS A 19 35.77 12.00 -4.76
N SER A 20 35.63 11.90 -6.09
CA SER A 20 36.06 12.95 -7.03
C SER A 20 34.86 13.44 -7.82
N LEU A 21 34.48 14.72 -7.64
CA LEU A 21 33.36 15.34 -8.35
C LEU A 21 33.89 16.14 -9.54
N CYS A 22 33.48 15.77 -10.75
CA CYS A 22 33.77 16.50 -11.98
C CYS A 22 32.45 17.12 -12.48
N THR A 23 32.38 18.45 -12.58
CA THR A 23 31.18 19.13 -13.12
C THR A 23 31.52 19.73 -14.47
N ALA A 24 30.58 19.71 -15.42
CA ALA A 24 30.81 20.20 -16.79
C ALA A 24 31.18 21.70 -16.86
N GLY A 25 30.90 22.48 -15.79
CA GLY A 25 31.21 23.90 -15.71
C GLY A 25 32.58 24.25 -15.11
N LEU A 26 33.36 23.27 -14.64
CA LEU A 26 34.68 23.49 -14.06
C LEU A 26 35.74 22.69 -14.82
N SER A 27 36.86 23.33 -15.17
CA SER A 27 38.04 22.67 -15.76
C SER A 27 38.82 21.89 -14.69
N GLY A 28 38.22 20.82 -14.15
CA GLY A 28 38.86 19.94 -13.17
C GLY A 28 37.88 19.13 -12.32
N CYS A 29 38.40 18.11 -11.65
CA CYS A 29 37.67 17.30 -10.68
C CYS A 29 38.12 17.66 -9.26
N PHE A 30 37.17 17.90 -8.35
CA PHE A 30 37.45 18.21 -6.96
C PHE A 30 37.44 16.94 -6.10
N LYS A 31 38.42 16.77 -5.21
CA LYS A 31 38.45 15.66 -4.24
C LYS A 31 37.64 16.03 -2.99
N SER A 32 36.52 15.35 -2.78
CA SER A 32 35.77 15.40 -1.53
C SER A 32 36.20 14.24 -0.62
N TRP A 33 36.82 14.59 0.50
CA TRP A 33 37.31 13.65 1.51
C TRP A 33 36.21 13.23 2.51
N ASP A 34 35.12 13.99 2.55
CA ASP A 34 34.02 13.85 3.50
C ASP A 34 32.72 13.36 2.84
N HIS A 35 32.75 12.97 1.57
CA HIS A 35 31.62 12.36 0.86
C HIS A 35 32.01 11.02 0.19
N SER A 36 31.02 10.18 -0.03
CA SER A 36 31.04 8.87 -0.67
C SER A 36 29.83 8.75 -1.61
N GLY A 37 29.66 7.60 -2.28
CA GLY A 37 28.68 7.43 -3.34
C GLY A 37 29.28 7.71 -4.72
N GLY A 38 28.60 7.25 -5.77
CA GLY A 38 29.11 7.34 -7.13
C GLY A 38 29.28 8.79 -7.62
N LEU A 39 28.44 9.70 -7.12
CA LEU A 39 28.40 11.12 -7.44
C LEU A 39 28.86 12.01 -6.27
N CYS A 40 29.53 11.45 -5.27
CA CYS A 40 29.91 12.16 -4.04
C CYS A 40 28.72 12.76 -3.27
N GLU A 41 27.56 12.13 -3.37
CA GLU A 41 26.28 12.61 -2.86
C GLU A 41 26.01 12.21 -1.40
N VAL A 42 26.77 11.27 -0.85
CA VAL A 42 26.58 10.74 0.51
C VAL A 42 27.65 11.31 1.44
N PRO A 43 27.33 12.16 2.42
CA PRO A 43 28.31 12.62 3.41
C PRO A 43 28.79 11.44 4.27
N ARG A 44 30.09 11.29 4.47
CA ARG A 44 30.69 10.29 5.40
C ARG A 44 30.28 10.54 6.84
N ASN A 45 30.16 11.82 7.23
CA ASN A 45 29.51 12.19 8.47
C ASN A 45 28.12 12.77 8.13
N PRO A 46 27.04 11.97 8.26
CA PRO A 46 25.70 12.42 7.91
C PRO A 46 25.24 13.61 8.78
N CYS A 47 25.82 13.83 9.96
CA CYS A 47 25.48 14.94 10.85
C CYS A 47 26.21 16.26 10.50
N ARG A 48 27.17 16.27 9.57
CA ARG A 48 27.90 17.49 9.20
C ARG A 48 27.09 18.33 8.19
N MET A 49 25.96 18.88 8.66
CA MET A 49 25.05 19.68 7.85
C MET A 49 24.51 20.88 8.62
N SER A 50 23.93 21.84 7.89
CA SER A 50 23.25 22.99 8.47
C SER A 50 21.81 23.05 7.97
N CYS A 51 20.87 23.13 8.91
CA CYS A 51 19.46 23.32 8.61
C CYS A 51 19.20 24.77 8.23
N ARG A 52 18.39 25.01 7.19
CA ARG A 52 17.98 26.34 6.76
C ARG A 52 16.71 26.79 7.48
N ASN A 53 16.35 28.06 7.33
CA ASN A 53 15.09 28.64 7.79
C ASN A 53 14.78 28.37 9.28
N SER A 54 15.80 28.48 10.14
CA SER A 54 15.69 28.22 11.58
C SER A 54 15.35 26.77 11.96
N GLY A 55 15.55 25.81 11.06
CA GLY A 55 15.46 24.38 11.38
C GLY A 55 16.52 23.96 12.41
N ARG A 56 16.20 22.94 13.21
CA ARG A 56 17.10 22.43 14.25
C ARG A 56 17.69 21.09 13.81
N LEU A 57 19.01 20.95 13.87
CA LEU A 57 19.66 19.67 13.62
C LEU A 57 19.55 18.79 14.86
N ASP A 58 18.93 17.63 14.70
CA ASP A 58 19.01 16.56 15.68
C ASP A 58 20.31 15.77 15.46
N MET A 59 21.22 15.85 16.42
CA MET A 59 22.52 15.16 16.36
C MET A 59 22.42 13.64 16.57
N SER A 60 21.29 13.14 17.10
CA SER A 60 21.09 11.69 17.30
C SER A 60 20.65 10.98 16.01
N SER A 61 19.78 11.63 15.23
CA SER A 61 19.25 11.11 13.96
C SER A 61 19.96 11.69 12.72
N CYS A 62 20.80 12.72 12.89
CA CYS A 62 21.40 13.50 11.80
C CYS A 62 20.37 14.09 10.83
N GLN A 63 19.19 14.48 11.33
CA GLN A 63 18.11 15.05 10.52
C GLN A 63 17.75 16.46 10.99
N CYS A 64 17.30 17.29 10.04
CA CYS A 64 16.78 18.61 10.36
C CYS A 64 15.30 18.52 10.73
N THR A 65 14.95 18.95 11.94
CA THR A 65 13.57 19.25 12.31
C THR A 65 13.21 20.61 11.73
N CYS A 66 12.26 20.62 10.79
CA CYS A 66 11.84 21.83 10.12
C CYS A 66 10.70 22.53 10.87
N PRO A 67 10.70 23.88 10.92
CA PRO A 67 9.58 24.61 11.46
C PRO A 67 8.35 24.48 10.54
N PRO A 68 7.13 24.73 11.06
CA PRO A 68 5.90 24.65 10.28
C PRO A 68 5.99 25.48 8.99
N GLY A 69 5.58 24.89 7.87
CA GLY A 69 5.64 25.52 6.56
C GLY A 69 6.98 25.39 5.83
N TYR A 70 7.92 24.58 6.34
CA TYR A 70 9.15 24.21 5.65
C TYR A 70 9.37 22.69 5.67
N THR A 71 9.95 22.16 4.59
CA THR A 71 10.24 20.74 4.42
C THR A 71 11.56 20.51 3.67
N GLY A 72 11.91 19.25 3.45
CA GLY A 72 13.14 18.80 2.82
C GLY A 72 14.27 18.54 3.81
N ARG A 73 15.30 17.81 3.36
CA ARG A 73 16.42 17.32 4.18
C ARG A 73 17.13 18.40 5.00
N TYR A 74 17.16 19.63 4.50
CA TYR A 74 17.78 20.79 5.15
C TYR A 74 16.79 21.92 5.41
N CYS A 75 15.47 21.64 5.41
CA CYS A 75 14.41 22.65 5.55
C CYS A 75 14.46 23.75 4.47
N GLN A 76 14.99 23.42 3.29
CA GLN A 76 15.21 24.37 2.20
C GLN A 76 13.95 24.64 1.38
N VAL A 77 12.94 23.77 1.46
CA VAL A 77 11.71 23.89 0.68
C VAL A 77 10.68 24.63 1.51
N ARG A 78 10.22 25.78 1.03
CA ARG A 78 9.07 26.49 1.60
C ARG A 78 7.80 25.82 1.11
N CYS A 79 6.92 25.47 2.03
CA CYS A 79 5.66 24.85 1.71
C CYS A 79 4.69 25.89 1.17
N SER A 80 4.55 25.90 -0.15
CA SER A 80 3.59 26.72 -0.89
C SER A 80 2.78 25.79 -1.78
N GLY A 81 1.52 25.57 -1.41
CA GLY A 81 0.56 24.83 -2.21
C GLY A 81 -0.78 25.55 -2.18
N GLN A 82 -1.44 25.64 -3.33
CA GLN A 82 -2.83 26.02 -3.42
C GLN A 82 -3.65 24.75 -3.62
N CYS A 83 -4.55 24.46 -2.69
CA CYS A 83 -5.48 23.35 -2.85
C CYS A 83 -6.69 23.88 -3.59
N LEU A 84 -6.97 23.35 -4.78
CA LEU A 84 -8.12 23.76 -5.60
C LEU A 84 -9.44 23.38 -4.92
N HIS A 85 -9.52 22.14 -4.44
CA HIS A 85 -10.67 21.57 -3.74
C HIS A 85 -10.21 20.89 -2.44
N GLY A 86 -9.88 21.69 -1.43
CA GLY A 86 -9.46 21.18 -0.13
C GLY A 86 -8.78 22.24 0.74
N ARG A 87 -8.15 21.78 1.83
CA ARG A 87 -7.41 22.64 2.76
C ARG A 87 -5.92 22.31 2.78
N PHE A 88 -5.08 23.34 2.76
CA PHE A 88 -3.62 23.17 2.84
C PHE A 88 -3.17 23.00 4.29
N ARG A 89 -2.50 21.89 4.59
CA ARG A 89 -1.93 21.62 5.90
C ARG A 89 -0.45 22.04 5.92
N LYS A 90 -0.17 23.18 6.54
CA LYS A 90 1.18 23.77 6.59
C LYS A 90 2.22 22.91 7.33
N GLU A 91 1.78 22.06 8.25
CA GLU A 91 2.64 21.16 9.02
C GLU A 91 3.19 20.02 8.16
N GLU A 92 2.37 19.48 7.27
CA GLU A 92 2.68 18.32 6.43
C GLU A 92 2.98 18.72 4.98
N CYS A 93 2.81 20.00 4.67
CA CYS A 93 3.04 20.58 3.34
C CYS A 93 2.24 19.86 2.25
N SER A 94 1.02 19.45 2.61
CA SER A 94 0.13 18.63 1.79
C SER A 94 -1.27 19.22 1.76
N CYS A 95 -2.02 18.91 0.71
CA CYS A 95 -3.43 19.23 0.64
C CYS A 95 -4.28 18.08 1.19
N LEU A 96 -5.22 18.41 2.06
CA LEU A 96 -6.32 17.52 2.39
C LEU A 96 -7.49 17.82 1.46
N CYS A 97 -7.78 16.90 0.55
CA CYS A 97 -8.77 17.10 -0.50
C CYS A 97 -10.20 16.90 -0.01
N ASP A 98 -11.13 17.67 -0.59
CA ASP A 98 -12.55 17.49 -0.43
C ASP A 98 -13.03 16.21 -1.14
N ALA A 99 -14.14 15.64 -0.68
CA ALA A 99 -14.73 14.46 -1.31
C ALA A 99 -15.02 14.73 -2.80
N GLY A 100 -14.57 13.84 -3.69
CA GLY A 100 -14.64 14.07 -5.15
C GLY A 100 -13.34 14.57 -5.79
N TYR A 101 -12.32 14.94 -5.01
CA TYR A 101 -11.05 15.43 -5.52
C TYR A 101 -9.81 14.75 -4.92
N GLY A 102 -8.71 14.72 -5.67
CA GLY A 102 -7.42 14.18 -5.22
C GLY A 102 -6.23 14.67 -6.04
N GLY A 103 -5.06 14.08 -5.79
CA GLY A 103 -3.77 14.58 -6.27
C GLY A 103 -3.14 15.60 -5.32
N ALA A 104 -1.89 15.99 -5.58
CA ALA A 104 -1.09 16.83 -4.68
C ALA A 104 -1.71 18.22 -4.39
N GLU A 105 -2.52 18.73 -5.31
CA GLU A 105 -3.20 20.03 -5.23
C GLU A 105 -4.73 19.92 -5.19
N CYS A 106 -5.27 18.69 -5.11
CA CYS A 106 -6.72 18.44 -5.18
C CYS A 106 -7.40 18.98 -6.46
N GLY A 107 -6.67 19.10 -7.56
CA GLY A 107 -7.21 19.57 -8.85
C GLY A 107 -7.84 18.47 -9.69
N THR A 108 -7.57 17.21 -9.37
CA THR A 108 -8.11 16.09 -10.13
C THR A 108 -9.48 15.74 -9.60
N LYS A 109 -10.52 15.95 -10.42
CA LYS A 109 -11.87 15.46 -10.12
C LYS A 109 -11.86 13.94 -10.25
N ILE A 110 -12.01 13.27 -9.12
CA ILE A 110 -12.02 11.82 -9.05
C ILE A 110 -13.49 11.41 -9.05
N HIS A 111 -13.89 10.65 -10.07
CA HIS A 111 -15.24 10.11 -10.11
C HIS A 111 -15.40 9.10 -8.98
N PHE A 112 -16.43 9.32 -8.18
CA PHE A 112 -16.81 8.40 -7.12
C PHE A 112 -17.24 7.05 -7.73
N PRO A 113 -16.91 5.93 -7.07
CA PRO A 113 -16.17 5.84 -5.82
C PRO A 113 -14.67 5.70 -6.07
N PHE A 114 -13.89 6.48 -5.36
CA PHE A 114 -12.44 6.42 -5.38
C PHE A 114 -11.96 5.04 -4.95
N HIS A 115 -10.87 4.56 -5.55
CA HIS A 115 -10.23 3.27 -5.24
C HIS A 115 -11.07 2.03 -5.59
N THR A 116 -11.64 1.95 -6.80
CA THR A 116 -12.30 0.71 -7.22
C THR A 116 -11.35 -0.49 -7.26
N CYS A 117 -10.03 -0.26 -7.27
CA CYS A 117 -9.02 -1.31 -7.29
C CYS A 117 -7.89 -1.10 -6.29
N ASP A 118 -7.83 -1.98 -5.29
CA ASP A 118 -6.69 -2.10 -4.40
C ASP A 118 -5.59 -2.96 -5.02
N VAL A 119 -5.99 -4.09 -5.65
CA VAL A 119 -5.07 -5.02 -6.31
C VAL A 119 -5.67 -5.45 -7.64
N ARG A 120 -4.90 -5.37 -8.72
CA ARG A 120 -5.23 -5.99 -10.01
C ARG A 120 -4.49 -7.31 -10.16
N ILE A 121 -5.22 -8.37 -10.47
CA ILE A 121 -4.65 -9.69 -10.77
C ILE A 121 -5.25 -10.12 -12.10
N ASP A 122 -4.43 -10.13 -13.14
CA ASP A 122 -4.87 -10.29 -14.53
C ASP A 122 -5.86 -9.18 -14.93
N SER A 123 -7.06 -9.52 -15.41
CA SER A 123 -8.13 -8.56 -15.75
C SER A 123 -9.03 -8.23 -14.56
N ASP A 124 -8.94 -9.00 -13.48
CA ASP A 124 -9.80 -8.84 -12.31
C ASP A 124 -9.26 -7.77 -11.36
N CYS A 125 -10.18 -7.02 -10.79
CA CYS A 125 -9.89 -5.97 -9.85
C CYS A 125 -10.46 -6.30 -8.46
N PHE A 126 -9.61 -6.27 -7.44
CA PHE A 126 -9.97 -6.61 -6.06
C PHE A 126 -9.92 -5.36 -5.19
N MET A 127 -10.94 -5.17 -4.35
CA MET A 127 -11.06 -4.09 -3.39
C MET A 127 -11.40 -4.65 -2.01
N VAL A 128 -10.72 -4.16 -0.98
CA VAL A 128 -10.86 -4.54 0.41
C VAL A 128 -11.69 -3.49 1.13
N SER A 129 -12.82 -3.90 1.70
CA SER A 129 -13.71 -2.98 2.41
C SER A 129 -13.01 -2.35 3.61
N PRO A 130 -13.20 -1.05 3.89
CA PRO A 130 -12.74 -0.46 5.15
C PRO A 130 -13.61 -0.88 6.34
N GLU A 131 -14.89 -1.19 6.12
CA GLU A 131 -15.84 -1.59 7.15
C GLU A 131 -16.07 -3.11 7.24
N ALA A 132 -16.58 -3.55 8.39
CA ALA A 132 -16.97 -4.94 8.64
C ALA A 132 -18.48 -5.15 8.55
N ASP A 133 -18.90 -6.28 7.98
CA ASP A 133 -20.30 -6.67 7.84
C ASP A 133 -20.49 -8.20 7.91
N THR A 134 -21.74 -8.63 8.04
CA THR A 134 -22.15 -10.03 7.84
C THR A 134 -21.87 -10.45 6.41
N TYR A 135 -21.73 -11.76 6.16
CA TYR A 135 -21.47 -12.28 4.81
C TYR A 135 -22.50 -11.78 3.78
N TYR A 136 -23.79 -11.86 4.12
CA TYR A 136 -24.86 -11.44 3.21
C TYR A 136 -24.93 -9.91 3.06
N GLY A 137 -24.62 -9.15 4.11
CA GLY A 137 -24.49 -7.70 4.01
C GLY A 137 -23.32 -7.28 3.11
N ALA A 138 -22.16 -7.90 3.29
CA ALA A 138 -20.98 -7.72 2.45
C ALA A 138 -21.27 -8.07 0.97
N LYS A 139 -21.97 -9.18 0.73
CA LYS A 139 -22.39 -9.59 -0.62
C LYS A 139 -23.24 -8.53 -1.30
N ILE A 140 -24.28 -8.03 -0.63
CA ILE A 140 -25.15 -6.98 -1.17
C ILE A 140 -24.33 -5.72 -1.47
N LYS A 141 -23.44 -5.31 -0.57
CA LYS A 141 -22.60 -4.12 -0.76
C LYS A 141 -21.63 -4.24 -1.94
N CYS A 142 -21.06 -5.41 -2.20
CA CYS A 142 -20.28 -5.62 -3.43
C CYS A 142 -21.20 -5.52 -4.66
N GLN A 143 -22.39 -6.11 -4.61
CA GLN A 143 -23.37 -6.08 -5.73
C GLN A 143 -23.88 -4.67 -6.03
N GLU A 144 -24.15 -3.85 -5.03
CA GLU A 144 -24.53 -2.44 -5.18
C GLU A 144 -23.44 -1.62 -5.88
N LYS A 145 -22.18 -2.06 -5.80
CA LYS A 145 -21.05 -1.44 -6.51
C LYS A 145 -20.83 -2.02 -7.91
N GLY A 146 -21.66 -2.97 -8.36
CA GLY A 146 -21.45 -3.69 -9.62
C GLY A 146 -20.35 -4.76 -9.55
N ALA A 147 -20.00 -5.20 -8.35
CA ALA A 147 -19.01 -6.25 -8.08
C ALA A 147 -19.66 -7.50 -7.48
N MET A 148 -18.86 -8.52 -7.23
CA MET A 148 -19.22 -9.68 -6.42
C MET A 148 -18.19 -9.89 -5.30
N LEU A 149 -18.46 -10.76 -4.34
CA LEU A 149 -17.42 -11.15 -3.39
C LEU A 149 -16.31 -11.92 -4.12
N ALA A 150 -15.08 -11.75 -3.67
CA ALA A 150 -13.89 -12.25 -4.36
C ALA A 150 -13.90 -13.78 -4.60
N GLN A 151 -13.52 -14.19 -5.81
CA GLN A 151 -13.39 -15.59 -6.20
C GLN A 151 -11.92 -15.97 -6.37
N ILE A 152 -11.40 -16.75 -5.43
CA ILE A 152 -10.00 -17.18 -5.45
C ILE A 152 -9.90 -18.50 -6.20
N ARG A 153 -9.72 -18.41 -7.51
CA ARG A 153 -9.80 -19.57 -8.43
C ARG A 153 -8.51 -20.38 -8.55
N ASN A 154 -7.38 -19.87 -8.10
CA ASN A 154 -6.07 -20.53 -8.22
C ASN A 154 -5.07 -20.01 -7.18
N GLN A 155 -3.93 -20.70 -7.08
CA GLN A 155 -2.85 -20.38 -6.15
C GLN A 155 -2.29 -18.96 -6.35
N LYS A 156 -2.17 -18.48 -7.60
CA LYS A 156 -1.66 -17.14 -7.91
C LYS A 156 -2.53 -16.05 -7.27
N VAL A 157 -3.85 -16.16 -7.38
CA VAL A 157 -4.78 -15.20 -6.76
C VAL A 157 -4.67 -15.25 -5.23
N GLN A 158 -4.60 -16.45 -4.65
CA GLN A 158 -4.43 -16.64 -3.21
C GLN A 158 -3.16 -15.96 -2.69
N ASP A 159 -2.01 -16.23 -3.32
CA ASP A 159 -0.71 -15.75 -2.87
C ASP A 159 -0.60 -14.21 -2.95
N ILE A 160 -1.08 -13.62 -4.05
CA ILE A 160 -1.04 -12.16 -4.23
C ILE A 160 -1.96 -11.47 -3.22
N LEU A 161 -3.18 -11.98 -3.02
CA LEU A 161 -4.10 -11.41 -2.03
C LEU A 161 -3.55 -11.56 -0.61
N ALA A 162 -3.06 -12.75 -0.23
CA ALA A 162 -2.48 -12.97 1.09
C ALA A 162 -1.29 -12.04 1.36
N PHE A 163 -0.40 -11.86 0.37
CA PHE A 163 0.71 -10.91 0.46
C PHE A 163 0.21 -9.47 0.62
N TYR A 164 -0.75 -9.04 -0.20
CA TYR A 164 -1.32 -7.69 -0.10
C TYR A 164 -1.95 -7.43 1.27
N LEU A 165 -2.81 -8.34 1.73
CA LEU A 165 -3.50 -8.23 3.03
C LEU A 165 -2.50 -8.20 4.19
N SER A 166 -1.37 -8.91 4.10
CA SER A 166 -0.30 -8.86 5.12
C SER A 166 0.41 -7.51 5.22
N ARG A 167 0.35 -6.71 4.15
CA ARG A 167 1.00 -5.39 4.03
C ARG A 167 0.06 -4.24 4.32
N LEU A 168 -1.25 -4.49 4.37
CA LEU A 168 -2.20 -3.52 4.84
C LEU A 168 -1.88 -3.25 6.31
N GLU A 169 -1.30 -2.09 6.61
CA GLU A 169 -1.24 -1.59 7.97
C GLU A 169 -2.66 -1.67 8.53
N MET A 170 -2.87 -2.36 9.65
CA MET A 170 -4.12 -2.32 10.42
C MET A 170 -4.35 -0.92 11.04
N GLY A 171 -3.91 0.14 10.36
CA GLY A 171 -3.97 1.54 10.74
C GLY A 171 -5.35 2.17 10.51
N ASN A 172 -6.25 1.49 9.79
CA ASN A 172 -7.67 1.80 9.84
C ASN A 172 -8.31 0.95 10.94
N ARG A 173 -8.08 1.36 12.20
CA ARG A 173 -8.86 0.93 13.35
C ARG A 173 -10.33 0.95 12.96
N VAL A 174 -10.94 -0.22 12.89
CA VAL A 174 -12.40 -0.29 12.88
C VAL A 174 -12.81 0.34 14.20
N THR A 175 -13.62 1.39 14.16
CA THR A 175 -14.03 2.18 15.35
C THR A 175 -14.90 1.39 16.34
N ASP A 176 -14.93 0.05 16.20
CA ASP A 176 -15.74 -0.86 16.98
C ASP A 176 -14.82 -1.93 17.57
N THR A 177 -14.39 -1.70 18.80
CA THR A 177 -13.37 -2.48 19.53
C THR A 177 -13.80 -3.91 19.86
N ASP A 178 -15.05 -4.27 19.55
CA ASP A 178 -15.62 -5.57 19.92
C ASP A 178 -15.50 -6.63 18.81
N PHE A 179 -15.03 -6.28 17.59
CA PHE A 179 -15.07 -7.17 16.42
C PHE A 179 -13.85 -7.10 15.47
N GLU A 180 -12.65 -6.80 15.97
CA GLU A 180 -11.42 -6.89 15.16
C GLU A 180 -10.97 -8.35 14.98
N THR A 181 -11.54 -9.05 13.99
CA THR A 181 -11.08 -10.40 13.62
C THR A 181 -9.84 -10.37 12.72
N GLY A 182 -9.57 -9.25 12.04
CA GLY A 182 -8.58 -9.17 10.96
C GLY A 182 -8.94 -9.99 9.72
N ASN A 183 -10.14 -10.60 9.69
CA ASN A 183 -10.54 -11.55 8.66
C ASN A 183 -11.31 -10.88 7.52
N PHE A 184 -11.38 -11.58 6.39
CA PHE A 184 -11.99 -11.08 5.16
C PHE A 184 -12.96 -12.08 4.54
N TRP A 185 -14.23 -11.70 4.33
CA TRP A 185 -15.18 -12.51 3.57
C TRP A 185 -14.77 -12.63 2.10
N ILE A 186 -14.91 -13.84 1.55
CA ILE A 186 -14.76 -14.16 0.12
C ILE A 186 -16.02 -14.85 -0.40
N GLY A 187 -16.20 -14.92 -1.73
CA GLY A 187 -17.45 -15.34 -2.38
C GLY A 187 -17.77 -16.83 -2.33
N LEU A 188 -17.19 -17.60 -1.41
CA LEU A 188 -17.37 -19.05 -1.30
C LEU A 188 -18.37 -19.39 -0.18
N THR A 189 -19.37 -20.21 -0.51
CA THR A 189 -20.33 -20.74 0.47
C THR A 189 -20.53 -22.24 0.33
N TYR A 190 -20.82 -22.91 1.44
CA TYR A 190 -21.25 -24.31 1.42
C TYR A 190 -22.72 -24.39 1.03
N LYS A 191 -23.04 -25.19 -0.01
CA LYS A 191 -24.41 -25.45 -0.45
C LYS A 191 -24.82 -26.87 -0.03
N THR A 192 -25.60 -26.97 1.05
CA THR A 192 -26.07 -28.25 1.61
C THR A 192 -26.79 -29.11 0.57
N SER A 193 -27.62 -28.52 -0.29
CA SER A 193 -28.36 -29.23 -1.35
C SER A 193 -27.47 -29.90 -2.39
N LYS A 194 -26.22 -29.45 -2.54
CA LYS A 194 -25.24 -29.97 -3.50
C LYS A 194 -24.01 -30.58 -2.81
N ALA A 195 -24.03 -30.67 -1.48
CA ALA A 195 -22.95 -31.13 -0.62
C ALA A 195 -21.55 -30.61 -1.05
N SER A 196 -21.45 -29.33 -1.44
CA SER A 196 -20.21 -28.77 -2.01
C SER A 196 -20.06 -27.27 -1.75
N PHE A 197 -18.81 -26.81 -1.67
CA PHE A 197 -18.46 -25.39 -1.69
C PHE A 197 -18.57 -24.82 -3.10
N ARG A 198 -19.23 -23.67 -3.22
CA ARG A 198 -19.50 -23.02 -4.49
C ARG A 198 -19.28 -21.52 -4.41
N TRP A 199 -18.71 -20.98 -5.48
CA TRP A 199 -18.59 -19.55 -5.67
C TRP A 199 -19.97 -18.93 -5.89
N ASP A 200 -20.08 -17.61 -5.69
CA ASP A 200 -21.33 -16.88 -5.87
C ASP A 200 -21.94 -17.02 -7.27
N VAL A 201 -21.12 -17.29 -8.28
CA VAL A 201 -21.55 -17.59 -9.67
C VAL A 201 -22.10 -19.01 -9.86
N GLY A 202 -22.07 -19.84 -8.80
CA GLY A 202 -22.65 -21.18 -8.76
C GLY A 202 -21.71 -22.32 -9.15
N GLU A 203 -20.51 -22.02 -9.64
CA GLU A 203 -19.48 -23.00 -10.01
C GLU A 203 -18.86 -23.66 -8.77
N PRO A 204 -18.54 -24.98 -8.80
CA PRO A 204 -17.79 -25.63 -7.74
C PRO A 204 -16.36 -25.12 -7.67
N SER A 205 -15.76 -25.13 -6.49
CA SER A 205 -14.36 -24.75 -6.35
C SER A 205 -13.44 -25.87 -6.86
N SER A 206 -12.59 -25.58 -7.84
CA SER A 206 -11.52 -26.48 -8.31
C SER A 206 -10.20 -26.30 -7.55
N PHE A 207 -10.10 -25.22 -6.77
CA PHE A 207 -8.95 -24.86 -5.93
C PHE A 207 -9.44 -24.62 -4.51
N THR A 208 -8.66 -25.03 -3.51
CA THR A 208 -8.95 -24.71 -2.10
C THR A 208 -7.68 -24.30 -1.37
N SER A 209 -7.82 -23.37 -0.42
CA SER A 209 -6.72 -22.94 0.46
C SER A 209 -7.15 -22.95 1.93
N PHE A 210 -8.00 -23.90 2.31
CA PHE A 210 -8.44 -24.08 3.70
C PHE A 210 -7.24 -24.25 4.64
N ALA A 211 -7.33 -23.66 5.83
CA ALA A 211 -6.36 -23.82 6.88
C ALA A 211 -6.33 -25.27 7.38
N PHE A 212 -5.26 -25.65 8.08
CA PHE A 212 -5.17 -26.97 8.69
C PHE A 212 -6.35 -27.21 9.65
N GLY A 213 -7.08 -28.31 9.44
CA GLY A 213 -8.27 -28.65 10.21
C GLY A 213 -9.58 -28.04 9.70
N GLN A 214 -9.53 -27.25 8.62
CA GLN A 214 -10.72 -26.66 7.98
C GLN A 214 -11.08 -27.37 6.67
N PRO A 215 -12.36 -27.35 6.24
CA PRO A 215 -13.51 -26.82 6.98
C PRO A 215 -13.96 -27.75 8.11
N ASP A 216 -14.20 -27.22 9.30
CA ASP A 216 -14.60 -27.98 10.49
C ASP A 216 -16.11 -27.95 10.76
N ASN A 217 -16.85 -27.11 10.01
CA ASN A 217 -18.30 -27.01 10.05
C ASN A 217 -18.83 -26.98 11.49
N GLN A 218 -18.35 -26.01 12.29
CA GLN A 218 -18.73 -25.74 13.70
C GLN A 218 -20.24 -25.40 13.92
N GLY A 219 -21.13 -26.23 13.39
CA GLY A 219 -22.56 -26.28 13.62
C GLY A 219 -23.41 -25.50 12.62
N PHE A 220 -22.93 -24.40 12.03
CA PHE A 220 -23.75 -23.50 11.19
C PHE A 220 -22.93 -22.64 10.18
N GLY A 221 -21.64 -22.94 9.98
CA GLY A 221 -20.71 -22.17 9.16
C GLY A 221 -20.83 -22.46 7.67
N ASN A 222 -21.65 -21.69 6.94
CA ASN A 222 -21.83 -21.89 5.49
C ASN A 222 -21.09 -20.84 4.64
N CYS A 223 -20.28 -19.97 5.25
CA CYS A 223 -19.61 -18.86 4.58
C CYS A 223 -18.11 -18.90 4.84
N VAL A 224 -17.29 -18.53 3.86
CA VAL A 224 -15.84 -18.70 3.95
C VAL A 224 -15.14 -17.35 4.10
N GLU A 225 -14.22 -17.27 5.04
CA GLU A 225 -13.34 -16.12 5.30
C GLU A 225 -11.88 -16.47 5.03
N MET A 226 -11.06 -15.49 4.64
CA MET A 226 -9.61 -15.53 4.77
C MET A 226 -9.23 -15.07 6.18
N GLN A 227 -8.48 -15.91 6.90
CA GLN A 227 -8.18 -15.68 8.31
C GLN A 227 -6.77 -15.11 8.50
N ALA A 228 -6.64 -13.89 9.05
CA ALA A 228 -5.34 -13.24 9.21
C ALA A 228 -4.39 -14.05 10.13
N SER A 229 -4.91 -14.64 11.20
CA SER A 229 -4.13 -15.47 12.14
C SER A 229 -3.61 -16.78 11.53
N ALA A 230 -4.15 -17.19 10.37
CA ALA A 230 -3.75 -18.40 9.65
C ALA A 230 -3.13 -18.05 8.29
N ALA A 231 -2.33 -16.98 8.22
CA ALA A 231 -1.67 -16.53 6.99
C ALA A 231 -2.62 -16.34 5.79
N PHE A 232 -3.87 -15.95 6.08
CA PHE A 232 -4.95 -15.77 5.11
C PHE A 232 -5.41 -17.06 4.40
N ASN A 233 -5.10 -18.23 4.97
CA ASN A 233 -5.78 -19.47 4.62
C ASN A 233 -7.27 -19.40 5.01
N TRP A 234 -8.08 -20.25 4.37
CA TRP A 234 -9.53 -20.16 4.46
C TRP A 234 -10.07 -20.87 5.69
N ASN A 235 -11.13 -20.30 6.25
CA ASN A 235 -11.88 -20.86 7.36
C ASN A 235 -13.38 -20.82 7.02
N ASP A 236 -14.15 -21.86 7.35
CA ASP A 236 -15.60 -21.73 7.34
C ASP A 236 -16.08 -21.08 8.64
N GLN A 237 -16.99 -20.13 8.50
CA GLN A 237 -17.41 -19.26 9.59
C GLN A 237 -18.91 -19.00 9.52
N ARG A 238 -19.50 -18.74 10.68
CA ARG A 238 -20.89 -18.32 10.81
C ARG A 238 -21.11 -17.05 9.99
N CYS A 239 -22.01 -17.11 9.01
CA CYS A 239 -22.29 -16.00 8.09
C CYS A 239 -22.75 -14.69 8.78
N LYS A 240 -23.18 -14.77 10.05
CA LYS A 240 -23.57 -13.62 10.89
C LYS A 240 -22.39 -12.91 11.54
N THR A 241 -21.20 -13.51 11.53
CA THR A 241 -19.97 -12.85 11.99
C THR A 241 -19.71 -11.60 11.16
N ARG A 242 -19.25 -10.53 11.79
CA ARG A 242 -18.92 -9.29 11.11
C ARG A 242 -17.44 -9.28 10.78
N ASN A 243 -17.11 -9.34 9.49
CA ASN A 243 -15.74 -9.26 9.00
C ASN A 243 -15.64 -8.19 7.92
N ARG A 244 -14.44 -7.70 7.67
CA ARG A 244 -14.16 -6.98 6.43
C ARG A 244 -14.36 -7.94 5.26
N TYR A 245 -14.42 -7.44 4.04
CA TYR A 245 -14.78 -8.23 2.87
C TYR A 245 -14.05 -7.76 1.63
N ILE A 246 -13.83 -8.67 0.68
CA ILE A 246 -13.12 -8.38 -0.56
C ILE A 246 -14.12 -8.46 -1.70
N CYS A 247 -14.30 -7.35 -2.41
CA CYS A 247 -15.07 -7.31 -3.65
C CYS A 247 -14.14 -7.57 -4.84
N GLN A 248 -14.65 -8.29 -5.84
CA GLN A 248 -14.05 -8.49 -7.15
C GLN A 248 -14.94 -7.84 -8.22
N PHE A 249 -14.33 -7.00 -9.03
CA PHE A 249 -14.90 -6.44 -10.25
C PHE A 249 -14.29 -7.19 -11.44
N GLY A 250 -15.13 -7.87 -12.21
CA GLY A 250 -14.75 -8.35 -13.52
C GLY A 250 -14.87 -7.23 -14.56
N GLU A 251 -14.13 -7.35 -15.66
CA GLU A 251 -14.45 -6.62 -16.91
C GLU A 251 -15.69 -7.22 -17.59
#